data_AF-A0A1E7IAE1-F1
#
_entry.id   AF-A0A1E7IAE1-F1
#
_cell.length_a   1.000
_cell.length_b   1.000
_cell.length_c   1.000
_cell.angle_alpha   90.00
_cell.angle_beta   90.00
_cell.angle_gamma   90.00
#
_symmetry.space_group_name_H-M   'P 1'
#
loop_
_entity.id
_entity.type
_entity.pdbx_description
1 polymer ?
#
loop_
_entity_poly.entity_id
_entity_poly.type
_entity_poly.pdbx_seq_one_letter_code
_entity_poly.pdbx_strand_id
1 'polypeptide(L)'
;MAKTPVIATRVGGIIDAVRHEETGLLVNERAPDEIAQAVERLVKEPHLADRLRNLGYEMAVTKFSRKSSAVAFSRLFEKMIQLKREA
;
A
#
# COMPACT_ATOMS: atom_id res chain seq x y z
N MET A 1 12.10 -0.69 3.54
CA MET A 1 10.75 -0.20 3.92
C MET A 1 10.73 0.03 5.42
N ALA A 2 10.14 1.12 5.91
CA ALA A 2 10.33 1.59 7.29
C ALA A 2 9.36 1.01 8.34
N LYS A 3 8.29 0.31 7.91
CA LYS A 3 7.29 -0.32 8.80
C LYS A 3 6.63 0.67 9.77
N THR A 4 6.28 1.84 9.24
CA THR A 4 5.57 2.92 9.94
C THR A 4 4.10 2.90 9.51
N PRO A 5 3.13 3.08 10.42
CA PRO A 5 1.73 3.26 10.01
C PRO A 5 1.60 4.51 9.13
N VAL A 6 0.69 4.45 8.14
CA VAL A 6 0.54 5.51 7.12
C VAL A 6 -0.87 6.08 7.18
N ILE A 7 -0.95 7.41 7.15
CA ILE A 7 -2.15 8.18 6.84
C ILE A 7 -1.93 8.79 5.46
N ALA A 8 -2.87 8.60 4.54
CA ALA A 8 -2.75 9.12 3.18
C ALA A 8 -4.09 9.63 2.64
N THR A 9 -4.05 10.48 1.63
CA THR A 9 -5.26 11.01 0.99
C THR A 9 -5.87 9.99 0.04
N ARG A 10 -7.21 10.01 -0.09
CA ARG A 10 -7.96 9.15 -1.00
C ARG A 10 -7.93 9.69 -2.44
N VAL A 11 -6.75 9.76 -3.04
CA VAL A 11 -6.56 10.31 -4.41
C VAL A 11 -5.56 9.51 -5.22
N GLY A 12 -5.79 9.40 -6.53
CA GLY A 12 -4.86 8.80 -7.49
C GLY A 12 -4.42 7.39 -7.12
N GLY A 13 -3.16 7.03 -7.43
CA GLY A 13 -2.60 5.70 -7.14
C GLY A 13 -2.34 5.41 -5.65
N ILE A 14 -2.68 6.32 -4.74
CA ILE A 14 -2.53 6.08 -3.29
C ILE A 14 -3.48 4.98 -2.83
N ILE A 15 -4.70 4.93 -3.37
CA ILE A 15 -5.70 3.91 -3.00
C ILE A 15 -5.31 2.50 -3.47
N ASP A 16 -4.39 2.39 -4.43
CA ASP A 16 -3.83 1.11 -4.87
C ASP A 16 -2.83 0.55 -3.85
N ALA A 17 -2.13 1.45 -3.14
CA ALA A 17 -1.08 1.11 -2.17
C ALA A 17 -1.59 1.07 -0.71
N VAL A 18 -2.62 1.86 -0.39
CA VAL A 18 -3.17 1.99 0.98
C VAL A 18 -4.64 1.62 0.99
N ARG A 19 -5.00 0.62 1.80
CA ARG A 19 -6.38 0.19 2.03
C ARG A 19 -6.83 0.67 3.40
N HIS A 20 -7.94 1.41 3.42
CA HIS A 20 -8.48 2.00 4.63
C HIS A 20 -8.76 0.95 5.71
N GLU A 21 -8.25 1.18 6.92
CA GLU A 21 -8.40 0.31 8.10
C GLU A 21 -7.81 -1.11 7.97
N GLU A 22 -7.11 -1.39 6.86
CA GLU A 22 -6.38 -2.63 6.61
C GLU A 22 -4.86 -2.40 6.64
N THR A 23 -4.36 -1.49 5.80
CA THR A 23 -2.91 -1.21 5.65
C THR A 23 -2.52 0.22 5.96
N GLY A 24 -3.51 1.09 6.18
CA GLY A 24 -3.33 2.46 6.65
C GLY A 24 -4.68 3.14 6.85
N LEU A 25 -4.65 4.43 7.16
CA LEU A 25 -5.85 5.27 7.22
C LEU A 25 -5.90 6.15 5.97
N LEU A 26 -7.11 6.29 5.42
CA LEU A 26 -7.37 7.12 4.26
C LEU A 26 -8.24 8.28 4.72
N VAL A 27 -7.84 9.49 4.33
CA VAL A 27 -8.56 10.74 4.62
C VAL A 27 -8.91 11.45 3.31
N ASN A 28 -9.86 12.37 3.35
CA ASN A 28 -10.18 13.23 2.22
C ASN A 28 -9.06 14.24 1.92
N GLU A 29 -8.97 14.68 0.66
CA GLU A 29 -8.03 15.74 0.30
C GLU A 29 -8.42 17.06 0.97
N ARG A 30 -7.43 17.85 1.40
CA ARG A 30 -7.64 19.18 2.04
C ARG A 30 -8.53 19.14 3.30
N ALA A 31 -8.55 18.00 4.00
CA ALA A 31 -9.29 17.81 5.24
C ALA A 31 -8.33 17.73 6.46
N PRO A 32 -7.81 18.86 6.98
CA PRO A 32 -6.88 18.86 8.11
C PRO A 32 -7.48 18.22 9.37
N ASP A 33 -8.79 18.38 9.60
CA ASP A 33 -9.47 17.78 10.75
C ASP A 33 -9.46 16.25 10.70
N GLU A 34 -9.63 15.65 9.51
CA GLU A 34 -9.53 14.20 9.34
C GLU A 34 -8.11 13.68 9.56
N ILE A 35 -7.09 14.45 9.15
CA ILE A 35 -5.69 14.13 9.42
C ILE A 35 -5.45 14.12 10.92
N ALA A 36 -5.89 15.17 11.63
CA ALA A 36 -5.73 15.27 13.08
C ALA A 36 -6.42 14.10 13.81
N GLN A 37 -7.66 13.78 13.43
CA GLN A 37 -8.39 12.63 13.98
C GLN A 37 -7.68 11.31 13.71
N ALA A 38 -7.14 11.11 12.51
CA ALA A 38 -6.40 9.90 12.16
C ALA A 38 -5.10 9.77 12.97
N VAL A 39 -4.37 10.88 13.18
CA VAL A 39 -3.18 10.89 14.06
C VAL A 39 -3.57 10.56 15.49
N GLU A 40 -4.62 11.18 16.03
CA GLU A 40 -5.11 10.87 17.37
C GLU A 40 -5.48 9.40 17.53
N ARG A 41 -6.18 8.81 16.55
CA ARG A 41 -6.50 7.37 16.57
C ARG A 41 -5.25 6.52 16.65
N LEU A 42 -4.23 6.78 15.83
CA LEU A 42 -2.99 6.00 15.87
C LEU A 42 -2.23 6.12 17.20
N VAL A 43 -2.33 7.28 17.87
CA VAL A 43 -1.71 7.49 19.20
C VAL A 43 -2.52 6.82 20.31
N LYS A 44 -3.85 6.90 20.26
CA LYS A 44 -4.75 6.39 21.31
C LYS A 44 -5.03 4.89 21.19
N GLU A 45 -4.91 4.31 19.99
CA GLU A 45 -5.20 2.91 19.70
C GLU A 45 -3.92 2.17 19.24
N PRO A 46 -3.02 1.77 20.16
CA PRO A 46 -1.74 1.15 19.78
C PRO A 46 -1.91 -0.17 19.01
N HIS A 47 -2.96 -0.94 19.32
CA HIS A 47 -3.28 -2.16 18.57
C HIS A 47 -3.66 -1.90 17.11
N LEU A 48 -4.35 -0.78 16.84
CA LEU A 48 -4.64 -0.35 15.48
C LEU A 48 -3.35 0.00 14.76
N ALA A 49 -2.50 0.82 15.37
CA ALA A 49 -1.21 1.22 14.79
C ALA A 49 -0.33 0.00 14.48
N ASP A 50 -0.29 -0.99 15.38
CA ASP A 50 0.43 -2.25 15.19
C ASP A 50 -0.12 -3.08 14.04
N ARG A 51 -1.43 -3.23 13.96
CA ARG A 51 -2.09 -3.95 12.87
C ARG A 51 -1.78 -3.30 11.52
N LEU A 52 -1.99 -1.99 11.42
CA LEU A 52 -1.80 -1.25 10.17
C LEU A 52 -0.33 -1.28 9.70
N ARG A 53 0.65 -1.06 10.60
CA ARG A 53 2.07 -1.09 10.20
C ARG A 53 2.53 -2.47 9.76
N ASN A 54 2.00 -3.54 10.38
CA ASN A 54 2.34 -4.92 10.03
C ASN A 54 1.75 -5.30 8.66
N LEU A 55 0.44 -5.11 8.48
CA LEU A 55 -0.25 -5.44 7.23
C LEU A 55 0.22 -4.55 6.06
N GLY A 56 0.44 -3.25 6.31
CA GLY A 56 1.01 -2.34 5.33
C GLY A 56 2.42 -2.73 4.91
N TYR A 57 3.27 -3.14 5.85
CA TYR A 57 4.60 -3.64 5.53
C TYR A 57 4.56 -4.94 4.72
N GLU A 58 3.70 -5.88 5.09
CA GLU A 58 3.52 -7.13 4.37
C GLU A 58 3.07 -6.88 2.92
N MET A 59 2.07 -6.03 2.72
CA MET A 59 1.60 -5.64 1.39
C MET A 59 2.72 -4.99 0.57
N ALA A 60 3.48 -4.09 1.20
CA ALA A 60 4.58 -3.39 0.56
C ALA A 60 5.69 -4.36 0.10
N VAL A 61 6.09 -5.30 0.95
CA VAL A 61 7.11 -6.31 0.60
C VAL A 61 6.63 -7.26 -0.50
N THR A 62 5.38 -7.72 -0.42
CA THR A 62 4.86 -8.75 -1.31
C THR A 62 4.46 -8.22 -2.69
N LYS A 63 3.94 -6.99 -2.77
CA LYS A 63 3.44 -6.41 -4.02
C LYS A 63 4.35 -5.33 -4.61
N PHE A 64 4.92 -4.48 -3.77
CA PHE A 64 5.57 -3.23 -4.21
C PHE A 64 7.09 -3.21 -4.00
N SER A 65 7.72 -4.35 -3.69
CA SER A 65 9.17 -4.44 -3.59
C SER A 65 9.81 -4.49 -4.98
N ARG A 66 11.08 -4.06 -5.08
CA ARG A 66 11.84 -4.19 -6.34
C ARG A 66 11.84 -5.63 -6.87
N LYS A 67 11.95 -6.60 -5.96
CA LYS A 67 11.92 -8.03 -6.29
C LYS A 67 10.56 -8.47 -6.84
N SER A 68 9.46 -8.12 -6.18
CA SER A 68 8.12 -8.49 -6.65
C SER A 68 7.80 -7.84 -8.00
N SER A 69 8.18 -6.58 -8.18
CA SER A 69 8.01 -5.88 -9.46
C SER A 69 8.83 -6.54 -10.57
N ALA A 70 10.12 -6.83 -10.34
CA ALA A 70 10.96 -7.49 -11.33
C ALA A 70 10.39 -8.86 -11.77
N VAL A 71 9.94 -9.67 -10.81
CA VAL A 71 9.29 -10.96 -11.11
C VAL A 71 8.01 -10.78 -11.93
N ALA A 72 7.18 -9.78 -11.61
CA ALA A 72 5.96 -9.50 -12.36
C ALA A 72 6.26 -9.08 -13.81
N PHE A 73 7.25 -8.21 -14.02
CA PHE A 73 7.69 -7.82 -15.36
C PHE A 73 8.30 -9.00 -16.14
N SER A 74 9.17 -9.82 -15.52
CA SER A 74 9.74 -11.00 -16.18
C SER A 74 8.66 -11.96 -16.66
N ARG A 75 7.67 -12.28 -15.82
CA ARG A 75 6.54 -13.13 -16.20
C ARG A 75 5.73 -12.56 -17.37
N LEU A 76 5.53 -11.24 -17.38
CA LEU A 76 4.85 -10.57 -18.48
C LEU A 76 5.64 -10.72 -19.78
N PHE A 77 6.95 -10.48 -19.75
CA PHE A 77 7.81 -10.63 -20.94
C PHE A 77 7.88 -12.07 -21.44
N GLU A 78 8.00 -13.06 -20.55
CA GLU A 78 7.95 -14.49 -20.91
C GLU A 78 6.65 -14.84 -21.65
N LYS A 79 5.50 -14.36 -21.14
CA LYS A 79 4.20 -14.56 -21.78
C LYS A 79 4.16 -13.93 -23.19
N MET A 80 4.68 -12.72 -23.34
CA MET A 80 4.71 -12.03 -24.64
C MET A 80 5.63 -12.73 -25.65
N ILE A 81 6.77 -13.27 -25.19
CA ILE A 81 7.67 -14.05 -26.03
C ILE A 81 7.00 -15.34 -26.50
N GLN A 82 6.27 -16.03 -25.62
CA GLN A 82 5.56 -17.27 -25.96
C GLN A 82 4.47 -17.01 -27.01
N LEU A 83 3.63 -15.99 -26.82
CA LEU A 83 2.58 -15.62 -27.77
C LEU A 83 3.14 -15.29 -29.17
N LYS A 84 4.30 -14.63 -29.24
CA LYS A 84 4.95 -14.32 -30.51
C LYS A 84 5.52 -15.56 -31.22
N ARG A 85 5.83 -16.65 -30.51
CA ARG A 85 6.33 -17.90 -31.11
C ARG A 85 5.20 -18.76 -31.69
N GLU A 86 3.99 -18.57 -31.19
CA GLU A 86 2.80 -19.32 -31.62
C GLU A 86 2.01 -18.62 -32.75
N ALA A 87 2.33 -17.35 -33.02
CA ALA A 87 1.79 -16.53 -34.10
C ALA A 87 2.71 -16.53 -35.33
#